data_AF-A0A8T3TKN0-F1
#
_entry.id   AF-A0A8T3TKN0-F1
#
_cell.length_a   1.000
_cell.length_b   1.000
_cell.length_c   1.000
_cell.angle_alpha   90.00
_cell.angle_beta   90.00
_cell.angle_gamma   90.00
#
_symmetry.space_group_name_H-M   'P 1'
#
loop_
_entity.id
_entity.type
_entity.pdbx_description
1 polymer ?
#
loop_
_entity_poly.entity_id
_entity_poly.type
_entity_poly.pdbx_seq_one_letter_code
_entity_poly.pdbx_strand_id
1 'polypeptide(L)'
;MRDTQPSTPSGVRTTTAAVDRYVPGSGQHRRHLLVVLVNDRPGVLNRVSSLLRARDFNIESLAVGHSERPDVSRMTIVLHGDDF
;
A
#
# COMPACT_ATOMS: atom_id res chain seq x y z
N MET A 1 32.94 -14.51 49.95
CA MET A 1 31.93 -14.43 48.87
C MET A 1 31.10 -13.17 49.15
N ARG A 2 31.59 -11.94 48.91
CA ARG A 2 31.57 -11.11 47.68
C ARG A 2 30.30 -11.30 46.85
N ASP A 3 29.48 -10.33 46.46
CA ASP A 3 29.33 -8.88 46.71
C ASP A 3 27.90 -8.49 46.25
N THR A 4 27.40 -7.36 46.77
CA THR A 4 26.12 -6.73 46.44
C THR A 4 26.17 -5.94 45.12
N GLN A 5 25.23 -6.22 44.19
CA GLN A 5 24.60 -5.39 43.12
C GLN A 5 25.47 -4.61 42.07
N PRO A 6 25.00 -4.45 40.80
CA PRO A 6 24.06 -3.36 40.50
C PRO A 6 23.02 -3.62 39.38
N SER A 7 22.05 -2.72 39.34
CA SER A 7 20.95 -2.56 38.39
C SER A 7 21.33 -1.86 37.07
N THR A 8 20.55 -2.18 36.02
CA THR A 8 20.18 -1.39 34.80
C THR A 8 21.26 -1.13 33.71
N PRO A 9 20.91 -0.73 32.45
CA PRO A 9 19.61 -0.71 31.72
C PRO A 9 19.69 -1.24 30.25
N SER A 10 18.56 -1.19 29.53
CA SER A 10 18.49 -1.00 28.06
C SER A 10 19.12 -2.04 27.14
N GLY A 11 18.35 -3.08 26.83
CA GLY A 11 18.31 -3.56 25.45
C GLY A 11 17.43 -2.61 24.64
N VAL A 12 18.03 -1.67 23.92
CA VAL A 12 17.34 -0.81 22.95
C VAL A 12 16.53 -1.72 22.03
N ARG A 13 15.20 -1.71 22.16
CA ARG A 13 14.33 -2.21 21.08
C ARG A 13 14.49 -1.20 19.96
N THR A 14 15.48 -1.43 19.11
CA THR A 14 15.58 -0.72 17.84
C THR A 14 14.36 -1.16 17.05
N THR A 15 13.28 -0.39 17.15
CA THR A 15 12.24 -0.34 16.14
C THR A 15 12.87 0.26 14.89
N THR A 16 13.75 -0.52 14.24
CA THR A 16 13.94 -0.41 12.82
C THR A 16 12.61 -0.84 12.25
N ALA A 17 11.76 0.14 11.94
CA ALA A 17 10.64 -0.08 11.05
C ALA A 17 11.23 -0.83 9.87
N ALA A 18 10.95 -2.12 9.78
CA ALA A 18 11.34 -2.91 8.65
C ALA A 18 10.67 -2.22 7.47
N VAL A 19 11.47 -1.47 6.70
CA VAL A 19 11.10 -1.15 5.33
C VAL A 19 10.95 -2.52 4.74
N ASP A 20 9.70 -2.94 4.61
CA ASP A 20 9.30 -4.18 3.99
C ASP A 20 10.19 -4.35 2.76
N ARG A 21 11.16 -5.25 2.85
CA ARG A 21 12.10 -5.47 1.76
C ARG A 21 11.44 -6.55 0.95
N TYR A 22 10.97 -6.19 -0.24
CA TYR A 22 10.48 -7.20 -1.17
C TYR A 22 11.55 -8.26 -1.35
N VAL A 23 11.17 -9.51 -1.11
CA VAL A 23 11.98 -10.68 -1.42
C VAL A 23 11.32 -11.35 -2.62
N PRO A 24 11.93 -11.33 -3.82
CA PRO A 24 11.40 -12.02 -4.97
C PRO A 24 11.13 -13.50 -4.66
N GLY A 25 9.92 -13.98 -4.96
CA GLY A 25 9.51 -15.38 -4.74
C GLY A 25 9.02 -15.73 -3.33
N SER A 26 8.88 -14.76 -2.41
CA SER A 26 8.35 -15.01 -1.06
C SER A 26 6.82 -15.11 -0.98
N GLY A 27 6.10 -14.91 -2.09
CA GLY A 27 4.63 -14.83 -2.10
C GLY A 27 4.07 -13.67 -1.26
N GLN A 28 4.88 -12.62 -1.05
CA GLN A 28 4.46 -11.44 -0.29
C GLN A 28 3.64 -10.54 -1.22
N HIS A 29 2.31 -10.59 -1.10
CA HIS A 29 1.43 -9.64 -1.77
C HIS A 29 1.58 -8.26 -1.12
N ARG A 30 2.37 -7.39 -1.75
CA ARG A 30 2.66 -6.06 -1.21
C ARG A 30 1.49 -5.13 -1.46
N ARG A 31 1.36 -4.16 -0.56
CA ARG A 31 0.33 -3.12 -0.64
C ARG A 31 0.84 -1.98 -1.51
N HIS A 32 0.15 -1.71 -2.60
CA HIS A 32 0.45 -0.63 -3.53
C HIS A 32 -0.64 0.43 -3.50
N LEU A 33 -0.24 1.69 -3.71
CA LEU A 33 -1.15 2.81 -3.85
C LEU A 33 -1.00 3.41 -5.24
N LEU A 34 -2.10 3.43 -5.99
CA LEU A 34 -2.17 3.99 -7.33
C LEU A 34 -3.06 5.24 -7.30
N VAL A 35 -2.51 6.38 -7.73
CA VAL A 35 -3.29 7.61 -7.96
C VAL A 35 -3.35 7.87 -9.45
N VAL A 36 -4.56 7.87 -10.01
CA VAL A 36 -4.78 8.10 -11.43
C VAL A 36 -5.76 9.25 -11.66
N LEU A 37 -5.51 10.01 -12.72
CA LEU A 37 -6.46 10.99 -13.25
C LEU A 37 -7.29 10.29 -14.32
N VAL A 38 -8.61 10.38 -14.19
CA VAL A 38 -9.58 9.74 -15.08
C VAL A 38 -10.59 10.74 -15.59
N ASN A 39 -11.14 10.53 -16.78
CA ASN A 39 -12.22 11.37 -17.29
C ASN A 39 -13.48 11.16 -16.45
N ASP A 40 -14.16 12.24 -16.08
CA ASP A 40 -15.39 12.18 -15.28
C ASP A 40 -16.60 11.88 -16.17
N ARG A 41 -16.74 10.61 -16.58
CA ARG A 41 -17.81 10.14 -17.47
C ARG A 41 -18.42 8.83 -16.96
N PRO A 42 -19.72 8.58 -17.25
CA PRO A 42 -20.36 7.32 -16.91
C PRO A 42 -19.56 6.10 -17.41
N GLY A 43 -19.42 5.09 -16.55
CA GLY A 43 -18.74 3.82 -16.87
C GLY A 43 -17.23 3.80 -16.67
N VAL A 44 -16.58 4.94 -16.40
CA VAL A 44 -15.13 5.00 -16.18
C VAL A 44 -14.69 4.19 -14.94
N LEU A 45 -15.41 4.32 -13.83
CA LEU A 45 -15.17 3.50 -12.63
C LEU A 45 -15.18 2.00 -12.94
N ASN A 46 -16.22 1.55 -13.65
CA ASN A 46 -16.38 0.14 -14.01
C ASN A 46 -15.25 -0.35 -14.92
N ARG A 47 -14.78 0.50 -15.84
CA ARG A 47 -13.66 0.17 -16.72
C ARG A 47 -12.36 0.00 -15.94
N VAL A 48 -12.08 0.91 -15.00
CA VAL A 48 -10.87 0.82 -14.15
C VAL A 48 -10.91 -0.41 -13.24
N SER A 49 -12.02 -0.65 -12.55
CA SER A 49 -12.17 -1.82 -11.68
C SER A 49 -12.05 -3.14 -12.46
N SER A 50 -12.62 -3.20 -13.66
CA SER A 50 -12.52 -4.36 -14.56
C SER A 50 -11.09 -4.63 -15.01
N LEU A 51 -10.32 -3.58 -15.35
CA LEU A 51 -8.91 -3.73 -15.74
C LEU A 51 -8.03 -4.26 -14.61
N LEU A 52 -8.24 -3.78 -13.39
CA LEU A 52 -7.52 -4.27 -12.21
C LEU A 52 -7.84 -5.75 -11.94
N ARG A 53 -9.13 -6.11 -11.99
CA ARG A 53 -9.56 -7.51 -11.84
C ARG A 53 -8.99 -8.42 -12.94
N ALA A 54 -8.92 -7.94 -14.19
CA ALA A 54 -8.37 -8.71 -15.31
C ALA A 54 -6.84 -8.94 -15.24
N ARG A 55 -6.17 -8.36 -14.25
CA ARG A 55 -4.76 -8.56 -13.94
C ARG A 55 -4.55 -9.29 -12.61
N ASP A 56 -5.63 -9.81 -12.05
CA ASP A 56 -5.65 -10.53 -10.77
C ASP A 56 -5.14 -9.68 -9.59
N PHE A 57 -5.32 -8.35 -9.67
CA PHE A 57 -5.06 -7.47 -8.52
C PHE A 57 -6.26 -7.46 -7.59
N ASN A 58 -6.01 -7.72 -6.31
CA ASN A 58 -7.03 -7.58 -5.27
C ASN A 58 -7.11 -6.11 -4.80
N ILE A 59 -8.29 -5.49 -4.92
CA ILE A 59 -8.50 -4.10 -4.50
C ILE A 59 -8.84 -4.09 -2.99
N GLU A 60 -7.97 -3.49 -2.19
CA GLU A 60 -8.20 -3.26 -0.76
C GLU A 60 -9.17 -2.08 -0.56
N SER A 61 -8.93 -0.98 -1.28
CA SER A 61 -9.81 0.19 -1.24
C SER A 61 -9.74 1.01 -2.52
N LEU A 62 -10.81 1.75 -2.80
CA LEU A 62 -10.90 2.66 -3.94
C LEU A 62 -11.71 3.89 -3.53
N ALA A 63 -11.17 5.07 -3.77
CA ALA A 63 -11.85 6.35 -3.57
C ALA A 63 -11.77 7.19 -4.86
N VAL A 64 -12.84 7.92 -5.15
CA VAL A 64 -12.94 8.81 -6.32
C VAL A 64 -13.45 10.17 -5.86
N GLY A 65 -12.88 11.24 -6.39
CA GLY A 65 -13.41 12.59 -6.23
C GLY A 65 -13.05 13.47 -7.41
N HIS A 66 -13.71 14.61 -7.52
CA HIS A 66 -13.38 15.61 -8.54
C HIS A 66 -11.94 16.11 -8.35
N SER A 67 -11.25 16.38 -9.46
CA SER A 67 -9.92 17.00 -9.43
C SER A 67 -10.02 18.52 -9.55
N GLU A 68 -8.87 19.20 -9.54
CA GLU A 68 -8.76 20.63 -9.81
C GLU A 68 -9.13 21.01 -11.26
N ARG A 69 -9.21 20.04 -12.16
CA ARG A 69 -9.56 20.23 -13.57
C ARG A 69 -11.01 19.80 -13.81
N PRO A 70 -11.82 20.60 -14.52
CA PRO A 70 -13.16 20.19 -14.92
C PRO A 70 -13.08 18.94 -15.81
N ASP A 71 -14.12 18.10 -15.74
CA ASP A 71 -14.26 16.83 -16.47
C ASP A 71 -13.18 15.77 -16.16
N VAL A 72 -12.38 15.98 -15.12
CA VAL A 72 -11.35 15.04 -14.66
C VAL A 72 -11.56 14.75 -13.17
N SER A 73 -11.54 13.48 -12.83
CA SER A 73 -11.63 12.97 -11.47
C SER A 73 -10.31 12.33 -11.06
N ARG A 74 -9.98 12.42 -9.77
CA ARG A 74 -8.84 11.73 -9.16
C ARG A 74 -9.35 10.46 -8.50
N MET A 75 -8.74 9.34 -8.87
CA MET A 75 -9.04 8.04 -8.29
C MET A 75 -7.80 7.52 -7.54
N THR A 76 -7.98 7.19 -6.27
CA THR A 76 -6.97 6.61 -5.39
C THR A 76 -7.35 5.18 -5.13
N ILE A 77 -6.45 4.25 -5.42
CA ILE A 77 -6.69 2.82 -5.35
C ILE A 77 -5.59 2.19 -4.52
N VAL A 78 -5.97 1.42 -3.52
CA VAL A 78 -5.06 0.57 -2.76
C VAL A 78 -5.29 -0.86 -3.20
N LEU A 79 -4.22 -1.54 -3.59
CA LEU A 79 -4.27 -2.88 -4.14
C LEU A 79 -3.14 -3.76 -3.60
N HIS A 80 -3.40 -5.06 -3.54
CA HIS A 80 -2.40 -6.08 -3.24
C HIS A 80 -1.96 -6.76 -4.53
N GLY A 81 -0.65 -6.86 -4.72
CA GLY A 81 -0.06 -7.52 -5.89
C GLY A 81 1.37 -7.97 -5.62
N ASP A 82 1.91 -8.77 -6.53
CA ASP A 82 3.30 -9.18 -6.49
C ASP A 82 4.16 -8.13 -7.23
N ASP A 83 5.31 -7.78 -6.64
CA ASP A 83 6.35 -7.01 -7.34
C ASP A 83 6.95 -7.96 -8.39
N PHE A 84 6.69 -7.76 -9.69
CA PHE A 84 7.24 -8.62 -10.74
C PHE A 84 8.78 -8.69 -10.72
#